data_AF-A0A3C1YDX7-F1
#
_entry.id   AF-A0A3C1YDX7-F1
#
_cell.length_a   1.000
_cell.length_b   1.000
_cell.length_c   1.000
_cell.angle_alpha   90.00
_cell.angle_beta   90.00
_cell.angle_gamma   90.00
#
_symmetry.space_group_name_H-M   'P 1'
#
loop_
_entity.id
_entity.type
_entity.pdbx_description
1 polymer ?
#
loop_
_entity_poly.entity_id
_entity_poly.type
_entity_poly.pdbx_seq_one_letter_code
_entity_poly.pdbx_strand_id
1 'polypeptide(L)' 'WCDVANMLRIQLERQDTKFFPSLKEYSMMYGLNKERLDSLSKQITVMHPGPINRGVEITSDVADSKQA' A
#
# COMPACT_ATOMS: atom_id res chain seq x y z
N TRP A 1 3.66 -7.67 13.99
CA TRP A 1 4.14 -6.48 13.28
C TRP A 1 5.54 -6.76 12.72
N CYS A 2 5.88 -6.26 11.54
CA CYS A 2 7.13 -6.56 10.82
C CYS A 2 8.22 -5.50 11.06
N ASP A 3 9.43 -5.69 10.55
CA ASP A 3 10.46 -4.64 10.47
C ASP A 3 10.44 -3.90 9.14
N VAL A 4 10.05 -4.61 8.07
CA VAL A 4 9.93 -4.09 6.71
C VAL A 4 8.59 -4.52 6.11
N ALA A 5 7.83 -3.56 5.56
CA ALA A 5 6.60 -3.79 4.81
C ALA A 5 6.84 -3.57 3.32
N ASN A 6 6.88 -4.65 2.54
CA ASN A 6 7.05 -4.54 1.08
C ASN A 6 5.67 -4.50 0.39
N MET A 7 5.28 -3.32 -0.06
CA MET A 7 4.05 -3.07 -0.79
C MET A 7 4.23 -3.41 -2.26
N LEU A 8 3.19 -3.96 -2.89
CA LEU A 8 3.21 -4.36 -4.28
C LEU A 8 2.15 -3.61 -5.09
N ARG A 9 2.50 -3.32 -6.34
CA ARG A 9 1.56 -2.77 -7.31
C ARG A 9 0.48 -3.80 -7.63
N ILE A 10 -0.78 -3.41 -7.48
CA ILE A 10 -1.89 -4.19 -8.04
C ILE A 10 -1.86 -4.14 -9.57
N GLN A 11 -1.89 -5.31 -10.20
CA GLN A 11 -1.86 -5.45 -11.66
C GLN A 11 -3.24 -5.89 -12.16
N LEU A 12 -4.18 -4.94 -12.25
CA LEU A 12 -5.52 -5.20 -12.76
C LEU A 12 -5.49 -5.72 -14.21
N GLU A 13 -4.50 -5.27 -14.98
CA GLU A 13 -4.28 -5.67 -16.37
C GLU A 13 -3.91 -7.15 -16.54
N ARG A 14 -3.59 -7.86 -15.46
CA ARG A 14 -3.23 -9.29 -15.47
C ARG A 14 -4.27 -10.19 -14.83
N GLN A 15 -5.43 -9.65 -14.48
CA GLN A 15 -6.50 -10.40 -13.83
C GLN A 15 -7.56 -10.82 -14.86
N ASP A 16 -7.72 -12.12 -15.07
CA ASP A 16 -8.79 -12.67 -15.93
C ASP A 16 -10.17 -12.61 -15.26
N THR A 17 -10.21 -12.37 -13.95
CA THR A 17 -11.43 -12.22 -13.15
C THR A 17 -11.26 -11.09 -12.16
N LYS A 18 -12.32 -10.30 -11.94
CA LYS A 18 -12.30 -9.21 -10.96
C LYS A 18 -12.32 -9.77 -9.53
N PHE A 19 -11.18 -9.74 -8.86
CA PHE A 19 -11.07 -10.12 -7.44
C PHE A 19 -11.59 -9.03 -6.49
N PHE A 20 -11.68 -7.79 -6.97
CA PHE A 20 -12.18 -6.65 -6.21
C PHE A 20 -13.24 -5.90 -7.02
N PRO A 21 -14.35 -5.47 -6.40
CA PRO A 21 -15.36 -4.66 -7.06
C PRO A 21 -14.83 -3.29 -7.54
N SER A 22 -13.87 -2.69 -6.83
CA SER A 22 -13.21 -1.44 -7.26
C SER A 22 -11.81 -1.24 -6.65
N LEU A 23 -11.01 -0.36 -7.26
CA LEU A 23 -9.73 0.10 -6.70
C LEU A 23 -9.90 0.79 -5.33
N LYS A 24 -11.04 1.45 -5.10
CA LYS A 24 -11.36 2.11 -3.84
C LYS A 24 -11.50 1.09 -2.70
N GLU A 25 -12.20 0.00 -2.96
CA GLU A 25 -12.34 -1.07 -1.97
C GLU A 25 -11.01 -1.77 -1.69
N TYR A 26 -10.21 -2.02 -2.73
CA TYR A 26 -8.86 -2.53 -2.56
C TYR A 26 -8.02 -1.61 -1.64
N SER A 27 -8.03 -0.30 -1.91
CA SER A 27 -7.30 0.69 -1.12
C SER A 27 -7.77 0.72 0.35
N MET A 28 -9.08 0.68 0.60
CA MET A 28 -9.63 0.64 1.96
C MET A 28 -9.24 -0.63 2.73
N MET A 29 -9.25 -1.79 2.06
CA MET A 29 -9.00 -3.07 2.72
C MET A 29 -7.50 -3.36 2.85
N TYR A 30 -6.72 -3.16 1.78
CA TYR A 30 -5.34 -3.63 1.67
C TYR A 30 -4.31 -2.51 1.52
N GLY A 31 -4.73 -1.29 1.22
CA GLY A 31 -3.83 -0.14 1.10
C GLY A 31 -3.12 0.17 2.41
N LEU A 32 -1.86 0.61 2.30
CA LEU A 32 -1.12 1.17 3.42
C LEU A 32 -1.35 2.68 3.46
N ASN A 33 -1.95 3.15 4.56
CA ASN A 33 -2.18 4.56 4.82
C ASN A 33 -1.45 5.01 6.10
N LYS A 34 -1.41 6.32 6.31
CA LYS A 34 -0.69 6.91 7.44
C LYS A 34 -1.28 6.51 8.78
N GLU A 35 -2.61 6.39 8.88
CA GLU A 35 -3.29 5.92 10.11
C GLU A 35 -2.83 4.51 10.51
N ARG A 36 -2.76 3.58 9.56
CA ARG A 36 -2.24 2.22 9.79
C ARG A 36 -0.77 2.27 10.21
N LEU A 37 0.04 3.11 9.58
CA LEU A 37 1.46 3.26 9.89
C LEU A 37 1.72 3.93 11.25
N ASP A 38 0.83 4.81 11.69
CA ASP A 38 0.95 5.53 12.96
C ASP A 38 0.33 4.73 14.13
N SER A 39 -0.56 3.78 13.84
CA SER A 39 -1.12 2.85 14.85
C SER A 39 -0.10 1.87 15.45
N LEU A 40 1.16 1.96 15.01
CA LEU A 40 2.19 0.98 15.28
C LEU A 40 3.01 1.37 16.48
N SER A 41 3.34 0.39 17.30
CA SER A 41 4.22 0.59 18.44
C SER A 41 5.68 0.88 18.06
N LYS A 42 6.02 0.84 16.77
CA LYS A 42 7.37 1.11 16.26
C LYS A 42 7.33 1.68 14.84
N GLN A 43 8.35 2.45 14.48
CA GLN A 43 8.60 2.81 13.09
C GLN A 43 9.16 1.61 12.33
N ILE A 44 8.77 1.50 11.06
CA ILE A 44 9.15 0.42 10.14
C ILE A 44 9.51 0.98 8.79
N THR A 45 10.30 0.23 8.01
CA THR A 45 10.64 0.57 6.64
C THR A 45 9.54 0.07 5.70
N VAL A 46 9.07 0.95 4.83
CA VAL A 46 8.15 0.63 3.74
C VAL A 46 8.97 0.51 2.47
N MET A 47 8.76 -0.55 1.70
CA MET A 47 9.41 -0.77 0.41
C MET A 47 8.34 -0.93 -0.66
N HIS A 48 8.69 -0.59 -1.90
CA HIS A 48 7.88 -0.92 -3.07
C HIS A 48 8.78 -1.04 -4.30
N PRO A 49 8.69 -2.12 -5.11
CA PRO A 49 9.58 -2.35 -6.25
C PRO A 49 9.37 -1.41 -7.45
N GLY A 50 8.44 -0.46 -7.36
CA GLY A 50 7.95 0.36 -8.47
C GLY A 50 7.31 -0.42 -9.66
N PRO A 51 6.64 0.30 -10.58
CA PRO A 51 6.08 1.64 -10.38
C PRO A 51 4.90 1.60 -9.37
N ILE A 52 4.71 2.70 -8.64
CA ILE A 52 3.72 2.81 -7.55
C ILE A 52 2.43 3.45 -8.07
N ASN A 53 1.27 2.86 -7.80
CA ASN A 53 -0.03 3.52 -7.90
C ASN A 53 -0.37 4.23 -6.57
N ARG A 54 -0.01 5.50 -6.50
CA ARG A 54 -0.33 6.36 -5.35
C ARG A 54 -1.85 6.47 -5.17
N GLY A 55 -2.30 6.38 -3.92
CA GLY A 55 -3.72 6.38 -3.54
C GLY A 55 -4.41 5.02 -3.69
N VAL A 56 -3.72 3.99 -4.20
CA VAL A 56 -4.26 2.63 -4.37
C VAL A 56 -3.63 1.69 -3.35
N GLU A 57 -2.43 1.18 -3.59
CA GLU A 57 -1.72 0.32 -2.61
C GLU A 57 -1.06 1.11 -1.49
N ILE A 58 -0.70 2.37 -1.71
CA ILE A 58 -0.03 3.23 -0.74
C ILE A 58 -0.53 4.67 -0.90
N THR A 59 -0.85 5.33 0.20
CA THR A 59 -1.22 6.76 0.16
C THR A 59 0.00 7.63 -0.14
N SER A 60 -0.21 8.77 -0.80
CA SER A 60 0.89 9.63 -1.25
C SER A 60 1.79 10.12 -0.10
N ASP A 61 1.19 10.43 1.05
CA ASP A 61 1.89 10.87 2.25
C ASP A 61 2.77 9.77 2.87
N VAL A 62 2.38 8.50 2.76
CA VAL A 62 3.24 7.38 3.15
C VAL A 62 4.38 7.19 2.13
N ALA A 63 4.08 7.26 0.84
CA ALA A 63 5.07 7.12 -0.23
C ALA A 63 6.15 8.22 -0.21
N ASP A 64 5.83 9.41 0.29
CA ASP A 64 6.78 10.53 0.46
C ASP A 64 7.33 10.64 1.89
N SER A 65 6.97 9.71 2.78
CA SER A 65 7.43 9.74 4.16
C SER A 65 8.89 9.33 4.30
N LYS A 66 9.50 9.66 5.44
CA LYS A 66 10.86 9.20 5.79
C LYS A 66 10.97 7.67 5.97
N GLN A 67 9.83 6.98 5.99
CA GLN A 67 9.76 5.53 6.17
C GLN A 67 9.76 4.77 4.84
N ALA A 68 9.58 5.45 3.69
CA ALA A 68 9.55 4.87 2.36
C ALA A 68 10.92 4.83 1.67
#